data_AF-A0A1K1PB34-F1
#
_entry.id   AF-A0A1K1PB34-F1
#
_cell.length_a   1.000
_cell.length_b   1.000
_cell.length_c   1.000
_cell.angle_alpha   90.00
_cell.angle_beta   90.00
_cell.angle_gamma   90.00
#
_symmetry.space_group_name_H-M   'P 1'
#
loop_
_entity.id
_entity.type
_entity.pdbx_description
1 polymer ?
#
loop_
_entity_poly.entity_id
_entity_poly.type
_entity_poly.pdbx_seq_one_letter_code
_entity_poly.pdbx_strand_id
1 'polypeptide(L)'
;MVNFLCNYLELYLLICIFAESNNNNMSTIKNTLSLSFAICLLVLLTSCNGFQKKSLTQIAAETEEDYQLDGKQRIMVRNSNNFSFEFFKKIAESEKDCNVFVSTIGLFYSLNIINNGASGATQQEICKALNITPSDIEQMNKL
;
A
#
# COMPACT_ATOMS: atom_id res chain seq x y z
N MET A 1 -4.21 -4.72 11.70
CA MET A 1 -5.24 -5.75 11.95
C MET A 1 -5.04 -7.03 11.13
N VAL A 2 -4.26 -7.03 10.03
CA VAL A 2 -3.90 -8.26 9.28
C VAL A 2 -2.83 -9.09 10.01
N ASN A 3 -1.90 -8.44 10.72
CA ASN A 3 -0.79 -9.13 11.42
C ASN A 3 -1.22 -9.98 12.61
N PHE A 4 -2.41 -9.76 13.18
CA PHE A 4 -2.88 -10.50 14.36
C PHE A 4 -3.46 -11.87 13.99
N LEU A 5 -4.11 -11.98 12.82
CA LEU A 5 -4.64 -13.23 12.29
C LEU A 5 -3.53 -14.15 11.76
N CYS A 6 -2.42 -13.59 11.24
CA CYS A 6 -1.29 -14.36 10.73
C CYS A 6 -0.54 -15.11 11.85
N ASN A 7 -0.31 -14.46 13.01
CA ASN A 7 0.35 -15.09 14.17
C ASN A 7 -0.49 -16.20 14.83
N TYR A 8 -1.83 -16.15 14.71
CA TYR A 8 -2.69 -17.16 15.30
C TYR A 8 -2.69 -18.48 14.52
N LEU A 9 -2.48 -18.43 13.20
CA LEU A 9 -2.38 -19.62 12.36
C LEU A 9 -1.08 -20.40 12.67
N GLU A 10 0.03 -19.70 12.94
CA GLU A 10 1.29 -20.33 13.35
C GLU A 10 1.20 -20.97 14.74
N LEU A 11 0.55 -20.31 15.70
CA LEU A 11 0.35 -20.88 17.04
C LEU A 11 -0.54 -22.13 17.02
N TYR A 12 -1.55 -22.17 16.14
CA TYR A 12 -2.42 -23.33 15.98
C TYR A 12 -1.68 -24.53 15.37
N LEU A 13 -0.83 -24.29 14.36
CA LEU A 13 0.03 -25.31 13.77
C LEU A 13 1.00 -25.90 14.83
N LEU A 14 1.58 -25.05 15.68
CA LEU A 14 2.49 -25.46 16.77
C LEU A 14 1.80 -26.31 17.84
N ILE A 15 0.57 -25.98 18.23
CA ILE A 15 -0.20 -26.77 19.21
C ILE A 15 -0.60 -28.14 18.62
N CYS A 16 -0.99 -28.20 17.34
CA CYS A 16 -1.29 -29.47 16.67
C CYS A 16 -0.04 -30.36 16.56
N ILE A 17 1.12 -29.79 16.19
CA ILE A 17 2.39 -30.53 16.13
C ILE A 17 2.81 -31.05 17.52
N PHE A 18 2.61 -30.26 18.59
CA PHE A 18 2.95 -30.69 19.95
C PHE A 18 2.03 -31.79 20.50
N ALA A 19 0.75 -31.80 20.08
CA ALA A 19 -0.22 -32.83 20.46
C ALA A 19 0.06 -34.18 19.76
N GLU A 20 0.61 -34.16 18.55
CA GLU A 20 0.96 -35.37 17.78
C GLU A 20 2.28 -36.02 18.25
N SER A 21 3.19 -35.22 18.83
CA SER A 21 4.48 -35.68 19.36
C SER A 21 4.39 -36.44 20.70
N ASN A 22 3.38 -36.15 21.53
CA ASN A 22 3.17 -36.86 22.80
C ASN A 22 2.09 -37.94 22.65
N ASN A 23 2.53 -39.19 22.53
CA ASN A 23 1.73 -40.43 22.41
C ASN A 23 0.69 -40.59 23.54
N ASN A 24 -0.41 -39.87 23.46
CA ASN A 24 -1.48 -39.87 24.45
C ASN A 24 -2.70 -40.65 23.92
N ASN A 25 -3.36 -41.38 24.82
CA ASN A 25 -4.54 -42.21 24.52
C ASN A 25 -5.60 -41.47 23.69
N MET A 26 -6.24 -42.19 22.76
CA MET A 26 -7.28 -41.72 21.82
C MET A 26 -8.43 -40.94 22.49
N SER A 27 -8.77 -41.25 23.75
CA SER A 27 -9.77 -40.51 24.53
C SER A 27 -9.29 -39.13 24.99
N THR A 28 -8.02 -39.02 25.38
CA THR A 28 -7.38 -37.75 25.76
C THR A 28 -7.24 -36.83 24.55
N ILE A 29 -6.92 -37.37 23.37
CA ILE A 29 -6.84 -36.60 22.12
C ILE A 29 -8.21 -36.00 21.77
N LYS A 30 -9.29 -36.78 21.85
CA LYS A 30 -10.65 -36.29 21.56
C LYS A 30 -11.09 -35.18 22.51
N ASN A 31 -10.79 -35.29 23.80
CA ASN A 31 -11.13 -34.27 24.80
C ASN A 31 -10.30 -32.99 24.60
N THR A 32 -9.00 -33.10 24.27
CA THR A 32 -8.14 -31.94 23.97
C THR A 32 -8.56 -31.24 22.67
N LEU A 33 -8.93 -32.00 21.63
CA LEU A 33 -9.44 -31.45 20.37
C LEU A 33 -10.78 -30.73 20.57
N SER A 34 -11.67 -31.33 21.38
CA SER A 34 -12.97 -30.74 21.72
C SER A 34 -12.82 -29.46 22.56
N LEU A 35 -11.85 -29.42 23.49
CA LEU A 35 -11.58 -28.24 24.31
C LEU A 35 -10.96 -27.11 23.48
N SER A 36 -10.03 -27.44 22.57
CA SER A 36 -9.43 -26.49 21.62
C SER A 36 -10.49 -25.86 20.69
N PHE A 37 -11.41 -26.67 20.16
CA PHE A 37 -12.50 -26.18 19.31
C PHE A 37 -13.44 -25.22 20.06
N ALA A 38 -13.80 -25.55 21.31
CA ALA A 38 -14.64 -24.68 22.15
C ALA A 38 -13.96 -23.33 22.47
N ILE A 39 -12.65 -23.33 22.72
CA ILE A 39 -11.87 -22.10 22.98
C ILE A 39 -11.77 -21.25 21.72
N CYS A 40 -11.52 -21.84 20.55
CA CYS A 40 -11.54 -21.11 19.27
C CYS A 40 -12.90 -20.48 19.00
N LEU A 41 -14.00 -21.21 19.26
CA LEU A 41 -15.35 -20.70 19.06
C LEU A 41 -15.67 -19.52 19.99
N LEU A 42 -15.20 -19.55 21.23
CA LEU A 42 -15.33 -18.45 22.19
C LEU A 42 -14.52 -17.20 21.77
N VAL A 43 -13.34 -17.37 21.20
CA VAL A 43 -12.49 -16.26 20.70
C VAL A 43 -13.07 -15.60 19.44
N LEU A 44 -13.76 -16.37 18.60
CA LEU A 44 -14.43 -15.83 17.40
C LEU A 44 -15.62 -14.92 17.77
N LEU A 45 -16.28 -15.16 18.90
CA LEU A 45 -17.44 -14.38 19.35
C LEU A 45 -17.07 -13.00 19.93
N THR A 46 -15.81 -12.75 20.33
CA THR A 46 -15.37 -11.45 20.87
C THR A 46 -14.86 -10.48 19.80
N SER A 47 -14.76 -10.90 18.52
CA SER A 47 -14.27 -10.05 17.42
C SER A 47 -15.29 -9.04 16.86
N CYS A 48 -16.55 -9.08 17.30
CA CYS A 48 -17.56 -8.11 16.87
C CYS A 48 -17.71 -6.95 17.85
N ASN A 49 -16.67 -6.13 18.02
CA ASN A 49 -16.81 -4.83 18.66
C ASN A 49 -16.09 -3.74 17.83
N GLY A 50 -16.88 -2.88 17.20
CA GLY A 50 -16.45 -1.50 16.93
C GLY A 50 -15.84 -1.17 15.56
N PHE A 51 -16.31 -1.74 14.44
CA PHE A 51 -16.05 -1.10 13.15
C PHE A 51 -17.09 0.01 12.90
N GLN A 52 -16.95 1.14 13.61
CA GLN A 52 -17.67 2.36 13.26
C GLN A 52 -17.03 2.95 12.01
N LYS A 53 -17.66 2.69 10.86
CA LYS A 53 -17.27 3.26 9.58
C LYS A 53 -17.64 4.74 9.59
N LYS A 54 -16.70 5.62 10.00
CA LYS A 54 -16.87 7.07 9.89
C LYS A 54 -17.12 7.43 8.43
N SER A 55 -18.07 8.32 8.18
CA SER A 55 -18.29 8.86 6.84
C SER A 55 -17.11 9.74 6.42
N LEU A 56 -16.84 9.85 5.12
CA LEU A 56 -15.76 10.71 4.59
C LEU A 56 -15.89 12.16 5.08
N THR A 57 -17.12 12.64 5.25
CA THR A 57 -17.43 13.99 5.74
C THR A 57 -17.04 14.18 7.20
N GLN A 58 -17.21 13.16 8.05
CA GLN A 58 -16.78 13.21 9.45
C GLN A 58 -15.26 13.14 9.58
N ILE A 59 -14.60 12.35 8.72
CA ILE A 59 -13.14 12.27 8.69
C ILE A 59 -12.57 13.65 8.31
N ALA A 60 -13.07 14.25 7.23
CA ALA A 60 -12.61 15.55 6.76
C ALA A 60 -12.81 16.68 7.79
N ALA A 61 -13.91 16.65 8.55
CA ALA A 61 -14.19 17.66 9.59
C ALA A 61 -13.33 17.51 10.85
N GLU A 62 -12.77 16.32 11.11
CA GLU A 62 -11.93 16.01 12.27
C GLU A 62 -10.43 16.08 11.95
N THR A 63 -10.03 15.99 10.67
CA THR A 63 -8.64 16.20 10.26
C THR A 63 -8.26 17.68 10.32
N GLU A 64 -7.35 18.03 11.24
CA GLU A 64 -6.56 19.26 11.10
C GLU A 64 -5.57 19.07 9.93
N GLU A 65 -5.77 19.84 8.85
CA GLU A 65 -4.82 19.90 7.74
C GLU A 65 -3.64 20.82 8.11
N ASP A 66 -2.67 20.31 8.88
CA ASP A 66 -1.37 20.95 9.05
C ASP A 66 -0.24 20.15 8.40
N TYR A 67 -0.47 19.71 7.15
CA TYR A 67 0.59 19.09 6.36
C TYR A 67 1.32 20.13 5.53
N GLN A 68 2.40 20.67 6.09
CA GLN A 68 3.28 21.58 5.37
C GLN A 68 4.26 20.77 4.52
N LEU A 69 4.16 20.90 3.20
CA LEU A 69 5.12 20.29 2.29
C LEU A 69 6.52 20.83 2.59
N ASP A 70 7.48 19.95 2.80
CA ASP A 70 8.88 20.35 2.89
C ASP A 70 9.40 20.88 1.53
N GLY A 71 10.61 21.43 1.50
CA GLY A 71 11.19 21.97 0.28
C GLY A 71 11.29 20.95 -0.87
N LYS A 72 11.59 19.68 -0.55
CA LYS A 72 11.77 18.60 -1.54
C LYS A 72 10.43 18.16 -2.10
N GLN A 73 9.43 18.00 -1.24
CA GLN A 73 8.07 17.67 -1.63
C GLN A 73 7.47 18.75 -2.52
N ARG A 74 7.73 20.04 -2.24
CA ARG A 74 7.32 21.14 -3.13
C ARG A 74 7.98 21.08 -4.50
N ILE A 75 9.26 20.71 -4.58
CA ILE A 75 9.96 20.53 -5.86
C ILE A 75 9.34 19.37 -6.64
N MET A 76 9.05 18.25 -5.99
CA MET A 76 8.42 17.09 -6.62
C MET A 76 7.04 17.44 -7.19
N VAL A 77 6.19 18.11 -6.40
CA VAL A 77 4.87 18.58 -6.85
C VAL A 77 4.99 19.56 -8.03
N ARG A 78 5.96 20.47 -7.99
CA ARG A 78 6.21 21.40 -9.10
C ARG A 78 6.61 20.65 -10.38
N ASN A 79 7.52 19.69 -10.28
CA ASN A 79 7.99 18.92 -11.43
C ASN A 79 6.88 18.04 -12.02
N SER A 80 6.07 17.39 -11.17
CA SER A 80 4.93 16.58 -11.64
C SER A 80 3.84 17.43 -12.30
N ASN A 81 3.58 18.63 -11.80
CA ASN A 81 2.66 19.58 -12.43
C ASN A 81 3.18 20.07 -13.79
N ASN A 82 4.46 20.45 -13.88
CA ASN A 82 5.07 20.86 -15.14
C ASN A 82 5.00 19.74 -16.19
N PHE A 83 5.39 18.52 -15.82
CA PHE A 83 5.24 17.35 -16.69
C PHE A 83 3.79 17.15 -17.14
N SER A 84 2.83 17.27 -16.22
CA SER A 84 1.41 17.10 -16.51
C SER A 84 0.91 18.08 -17.56
N PHE A 85 1.25 19.36 -17.43
CA PHE A 85 0.84 20.38 -18.40
C PHE A 85 1.49 20.18 -19.77
N GLU A 86 2.79 19.92 -19.82
CA GLU A 86 3.51 19.67 -21.09
C GLU A 86 2.99 18.42 -21.80
N PHE A 87 2.76 17.34 -21.05
CA PHE A 87 2.20 16.11 -21.60
C PHE A 87 0.77 16.30 -22.10
N PHE A 88 -0.10 16.91 -21.29
CA PHE A 88 -1.48 17.14 -21.69
C PHE A 88 -1.57 18.04 -22.92
N LYS A 89 -0.76 19.09 -23.00
CA LYS A 89 -0.67 19.95 -24.18
C LYS A 89 -0.31 19.16 -25.44
N LYS A 90 0.70 18.29 -25.37
CA LYS A 90 1.11 17.45 -26.51
C LYS A 90 -0.02 16.53 -26.99
N ILE A 91 -0.75 15.90 -26.06
CA ILE A 91 -1.86 15.01 -26.41
C ILE A 91 -3.06 15.81 -26.96
N ALA A 92 -3.41 16.94 -26.34
CA ALA A 92 -4.51 17.78 -26.82
C ALA A 92 -4.21 18.38 -28.21
N GLU A 93 -2.95 18.68 -28.52
CA GLU A 93 -2.53 19.14 -29.85
C GLU A 93 -2.58 18.03 -30.91
N SER A 94 -2.37 16.76 -30.53
CA SER A 94 -2.50 15.61 -31.44
C SER A 94 -3.94 15.15 -31.64
N GLU A 95 -4.79 15.31 -30.63
CA GLU A 95 -6.17 14.81 -30.59
C GLU A 95 -7.20 15.96 -30.64
N LYS A 96 -7.28 16.64 -31.79
CA LYS A 96 -8.02 17.93 -31.90
C LYS A 96 -9.54 17.80 -31.91
N ASP A 97 -10.08 16.65 -32.32
CA ASP A 97 -11.51 16.45 -32.54
C ASP A 97 -12.15 15.49 -31.53
N CYS A 98 -11.45 15.17 -30.44
CA CYS A 98 -11.97 14.30 -29.39
C CYS A 98 -11.73 14.85 -27.98
N ASN A 99 -12.50 14.36 -27.02
CA ASN A 99 -12.27 14.68 -25.62
C ASN A 99 -11.05 13.91 -25.11
N VAL A 100 -10.08 14.62 -24.55
CA VAL A 100 -8.90 14.02 -23.94
C VAL A 100 -9.09 13.94 -22.43
N PHE A 101 -8.98 12.73 -21.88
CA PHE A 101 -8.95 12.50 -20.44
C PHE A 101 -7.77 11.58 -20.09
N VAL A 102 -6.88 12.05 -19.21
CA VAL A 102 -5.67 11.31 -18.83
C VAL A 102 -5.26 11.59 -17.39
N SER A 103 -4.85 10.53 -16.68
CA SER A 103 -4.22 10.65 -15.35
C SER A 103 -2.72 10.90 -15.50
N THR A 104 -2.33 12.16 -15.61
CA THR A 104 -0.93 12.56 -15.77
C THR A 104 -0.08 12.21 -14.55
N ILE A 105 -0.68 12.27 -13.35
CA ILE A 105 0.00 11.85 -12.10
C ILE A 105 0.30 10.36 -12.11
N GLY A 106 -0.62 9.53 -12.62
CA GLY A 106 -0.39 8.09 -12.79
C GLY A 106 0.78 7.82 -13.74
N LEU A 107 0.82 8.52 -14.87
CA LEU A 107 1.92 8.42 -15.83
C LEU A 107 3.26 8.83 -15.22
N PHE A 108 3.29 9.95 -14.50
CA PHE A 108 4.49 10.43 -13.79
C PHE A 108 5.02 9.39 -12.81
N TYR A 109 4.14 8.78 -12.01
CA TYR A 109 4.53 7.73 -11.06
C TYR A 109 5.02 6.46 -11.76
N SER A 110 4.32 5.98 -12.78
CA SER A 110 4.75 4.80 -13.54
C SER A 110 6.13 5.00 -14.15
N LEU A 111 6.38 6.17 -14.75
CA LEU A 111 7.70 6.50 -15.29
C LEU A 111 8.76 6.58 -14.20
N ASN A 112 8.47 7.14 -13.02
CA ASN A 112 9.41 7.15 -11.90
C ASN A 112 9.75 5.74 -11.39
N ILE A 113 8.77 4.85 -11.31
CA ILE A 113 9.00 3.44 -10.92
C ILE A 113 9.89 2.75 -11.95
N ILE A 114 9.63 2.96 -13.24
CA ILE A 114 10.50 2.44 -14.32
C ILE A 114 11.89 3.05 -14.22
N ASN A 115 12.00 4.34 -13.93
CA ASN A 115 13.28 5.06 -13.81
C ASN A 115 14.14 4.53 -12.66
N ASN A 116 13.50 4.10 -11.56
CA ASN A 116 14.16 3.48 -10.42
C ASN A 116 14.87 2.17 -10.80
N GLY A 117 14.29 1.39 -11.71
CA GLY A 117 14.91 0.18 -12.26
C GLY A 117 15.80 0.39 -13.49
N ALA A 118 15.85 1.60 -14.04
CA ALA A 118 16.59 1.91 -15.26
C ALA A 118 18.04 2.37 -14.97
N SER A 119 18.89 2.29 -15.98
CA SER A 119 20.27 2.81 -15.93
C SER A 119 20.73 3.36 -17.28
N GLY A 120 21.86 4.07 -17.29
CA GLY A 120 22.48 4.59 -18.52
C GLY A 120 21.55 5.53 -19.31
N ALA A 121 21.55 5.39 -20.63
CA ALA A 121 20.78 6.25 -21.53
C ALA A 121 19.27 6.22 -21.26
N THR A 122 18.71 5.05 -20.88
CA THR A 122 17.30 4.91 -20.57
C THR A 122 16.90 5.76 -19.37
N GLN A 123 17.68 5.70 -18.29
CA GLN A 123 17.45 6.53 -17.10
C GLN A 123 17.55 8.02 -17.44
N GLN A 124 18.52 8.40 -18.27
CA GLN A 124 18.74 9.80 -18.68
C GLN A 124 17.55 10.38 -19.46
N GLU A 125 17.00 9.63 -20.42
CA GLU A 125 15.84 10.11 -21.19
C GLU A 125 14.56 10.17 -20.35
N ILE A 126 14.36 9.22 -19.41
CA ILE A 126 13.21 9.28 -18.49
C ILE A 126 13.35 10.47 -17.55
N CYS A 127 14.54 10.70 -16.97
CA CYS A 127 14.84 11.88 -16.15
C CYS A 127 14.53 13.19 -16.89
N LYS A 128 14.99 13.29 -18.15
CA LYS A 128 14.74 14.44 -19.02
C LYS A 128 13.24 14.65 -19.27
N ALA A 129 12.49 13.58 -19.57
CA ALA A 129 11.05 13.66 -19.79
C ALA A 129 10.30 14.15 -18.53
N LEU A 130 10.73 13.71 -17.35
CA LEU A 130 10.12 14.07 -16.06
C LEU A 130 10.64 15.40 -15.49
N ASN A 131 11.61 16.05 -16.16
CA ASN A 131 12.31 17.23 -15.66
C ASN A 131 12.91 17.03 -14.25
N ILE A 132 13.54 15.88 -14.05
CA ILE A 132 14.25 15.51 -12.82
C ILE A 132 15.67 15.04 -13.13
N THR A 133 16.49 14.90 -12.10
CA THR A 133 17.83 14.34 -12.17
C THR A 133 17.88 12.94 -11.57
N PRO A 134 18.89 12.11 -11.88
CA PRO A 134 19.08 10.82 -11.22
C PRO A 134 19.16 10.94 -9.67
N SER A 135 19.75 12.03 -9.16
CA SER A 135 19.80 12.30 -7.72
C SER A 135 18.44 12.60 -7.10
N ASP A 136 17.46 13.06 -7.88
CA ASP A 136 16.10 13.25 -7.38
C ASP A 136 15.39 11.92 -7.17
N ILE A 137 15.69 10.89 -7.98
CA ILE A 137 15.17 9.52 -7.78
C ILE A 137 15.63 8.97 -6.43
N GLU A 138 16.92 9.12 -6.11
CA GLU A 138 17.47 8.69 -4.82
C GLU A 138 16.82 9.43 -3.64
N GLN A 139 16.47 10.70 -3.83
CA GLN A 139 15.78 11.49 -2.82
C GLN A 139 14.33 11.05 -2.66
N MET A 140 13.63 10.74 -3.77
CA MET A 140 12.26 10.23 -3.74
C MET A 140 12.16 8.88 -3.01
N ASN A 141 13.18 8.03 -3.11
CA ASN A 141 13.24 6.76 -2.37
C ASN A 141 13.47 6.92 -0.86
N LYS A 142 13.72 8.15 -0.39
CA LYS A 142 13.93 8.48 1.03
C LYS A 142 12.77 9.26 1.63
N LEU A 143 11.76 9.60 0.83
CA LEU A 143 10.46 10.10 1.31
C LEU A 143 9.68 8.95 1.95
#